data_AF-A0AA38Q0V2-F1
#
_entry.id   AF-A0AA38Q0V2-F1
#
_cell.length_a   1.000
_cell.length_b   1.000
_cell.length_c   1.000
_cell.angle_alpha   90.00
_cell.angle_beta   90.00
_cell.angle_gamma   90.00
#
_symmetry.space_group_name_H-M   'P 1'
#
loop_
_entity.id
_entity.type
_entity.pdbx_description
1 polymer ?
#
loop_
_entity_poly.entity_id
_entity_poly.type
_entity_poly.pdbx_seq_one_letter_code
_entity_poly.pdbx_strand_id
1 'polypeptide(L)'
;MALLKLSNLAALLIFSSLTVLAFHFILGHGDASGFFDKLSAQCPYASSDDAPYRLPYTGIQSIDKTLCGIIVFFHASFGPDVAPFLIYFLVSAVPIMGHAYFESSRPSRPLLMAYPVVFFQIMQLISFGATFSVYWMLFILSGASRLPPSGLKSTVTKAHAQAILFGIFLGLIILTGCMIIMQDPYVTAIWQVFPIVSSVATVLHLLVRPPSRYPDSGFGIVRGFYIASFVLISSMHITFITSKDIDELKAFMLPSIDVLHPSTSIELQSLKLLQWDATFGFLSAVLGTLWFSRNAKETFTLLAWNLLATPLVGPGAAFSASALWRESWLHEDIKTDKQE
;
A
#
# COMPACT_ATOMS: atom_id res chain seq x y z
N MET A 1 3.23 27.79 -16.05
CA MET A 1 4.33 27.56 -15.08
C MET A 1 3.94 27.86 -13.63
N ALA A 2 3.25 28.99 -13.31
CA ALA A 2 2.85 29.32 -11.93
C ALA A 2 1.90 28.29 -11.26
N LEU A 3 0.89 27.79 -11.99
CA LEU A 3 -0.04 26.78 -11.47
C LEU A 3 0.65 25.45 -11.11
N LEU A 4 1.67 25.05 -11.86
CA LEU A 4 2.48 23.87 -11.55
C LEU A 4 3.25 24.06 -10.24
N LYS A 5 3.80 25.26 -10.01
CA LYS A 5 4.51 25.60 -8.76
C LYS A 5 3.57 25.56 -7.55
N LEU A 6 2.35 26.11 -7.68
CA LEU A 6 1.36 26.07 -6.59
C LEU A 6 0.91 24.63 -6.28
N SER A 7 0.68 23.83 -7.32
CA SER A 7 0.28 22.43 -7.19
C SER A 7 1.36 21.58 -6.52
N ASN A 8 2.63 21.82 -6.83
CA ASN A 8 3.76 21.15 -6.18
C ASN A 8 3.93 21.59 -4.73
N LEU A 9 3.75 22.89 -4.45
CA LEU A 9 3.78 23.41 -3.08
C LEU A 9 2.67 22.80 -2.22
N ALA A 10 1.45 22.69 -2.76
CA ALA A 10 0.34 22.03 -2.07
C ALA A 10 0.66 20.56 -1.75
N ALA A 11 1.23 19.82 -2.71
CA ALA A 11 1.64 18.44 -2.48
C ALA A 11 2.72 18.34 -1.39
N LEU A 12 3.76 19.18 -1.47
CA LEU A 12 4.82 19.21 -0.46
C LEU A 12 4.27 19.45 0.94
N LEU A 13 3.39 20.46 1.11
CA LEU A 13 2.79 20.79 2.40
C LEU A 13 1.89 19.66 2.93
N ILE A 14 0.99 19.14 2.10
CA ILE A 14 0.02 18.11 2.51
C ILE A 14 0.76 16.83 2.89
N PHE A 15 1.59 16.30 2.00
CA PHE A 15 2.20 14.98 2.21
C PHE A 15 3.34 15.00 3.23
N SER A 16 4.07 16.11 3.38
CA SER A 16 5.02 16.26 4.50
C SER A 16 4.28 16.31 5.84
N SER A 17 3.15 17.02 5.91
CA SER A 17 2.33 17.06 7.13
C SER A 17 1.77 15.68 7.47
N LEU A 18 1.25 14.95 6.47
CA LEU A 18 0.79 13.57 6.67
C LEU A 18 1.92 12.64 7.13
N THR A 19 3.13 12.81 6.60
CA THR A 19 4.30 12.02 7.03
C THR A 19 4.63 12.28 8.51
N VAL A 20 4.70 13.56 8.92
CA VAL A 20 4.97 13.94 10.31
C VAL A 20 3.88 13.43 11.24
N LEU A 21 2.62 13.58 10.85
CA LEU A 21 1.48 13.07 11.64
C LEU A 21 1.48 11.55 11.71
N ALA A 22 1.82 10.84 10.63
CA ALA A 22 1.94 9.39 10.64
C ALA A 22 3.03 8.94 11.62
N PHE A 23 4.20 9.57 11.62
CA PHE A 23 5.24 9.26 12.62
C PHE A 23 4.77 9.53 14.05
N HIS A 24 4.08 10.64 14.28
CA HIS A 24 3.54 10.98 15.60
C HIS A 24 2.52 9.96 16.11
N PHE A 25 1.52 9.61 15.29
CA PHE A 25 0.44 8.71 15.71
C PHE A 25 0.81 7.22 15.66
N ILE A 26 1.71 6.80 14.78
CA ILE A 26 2.11 5.39 14.66
C ILE A 26 3.26 5.10 15.62
N LEU A 27 4.39 5.79 15.47
CA LEU A 27 5.57 5.56 16.31
C LEU A 27 5.44 6.26 17.66
N GLY A 28 5.02 7.52 17.70
CA GLY A 28 4.90 8.27 18.96
C GLY A 28 3.89 7.65 19.93
N HIS A 29 2.71 7.22 19.46
CA HIS A 29 1.76 6.52 20.34
C HIS A 29 2.19 5.09 20.66
N GLY A 30 2.88 4.40 19.73
CA GLY A 30 3.45 3.08 20.01
C GLY A 30 4.46 3.13 21.16
N ASP A 31 5.33 4.14 21.16
CA ASP A 31 6.29 4.39 22.23
C ASP A 31 5.59 4.80 23.53
N ALA A 32 4.73 5.83 23.47
CA ALA A 32 4.05 6.36 24.66
C ALA A 32 3.11 5.36 25.36
N SER A 33 2.56 4.38 24.62
CA SER A 33 1.73 3.31 25.18
C SER A 33 2.52 2.11 25.69
N GLY A 34 3.86 2.15 25.63
CA GLY A 34 4.75 1.03 25.97
C GLY A 34 4.62 -0.17 25.03
N PHE A 35 4.05 0.01 23.82
CA PHE A 35 3.85 -1.08 22.87
C PHE A 35 5.17 -1.64 22.35
N PHE A 36 6.12 -0.77 21.99
CA PHE A 36 7.44 -1.22 21.52
C PHE A 36 8.26 -1.93 22.62
N ASP A 37 8.10 -1.51 23.87
CA ASP A 37 8.71 -2.20 25.02
C ASP A 37 8.15 -3.61 25.18
N LYS A 38 6.83 -3.80 24.99
CA LYS A 38 6.22 -5.14 25.01
C LYS A 38 6.71 -6.01 23.85
N LEU A 39 6.81 -5.48 22.64
CA LEU A 39 7.38 -6.22 21.51
C LEU A 39 8.82 -6.64 21.81
N SER A 40 9.64 -5.72 22.32
CA SER A 40 11.02 -5.97 22.70
C SER A 40 11.15 -7.01 23.83
N ALA A 41 10.23 -7.00 24.79
CA ALA A 41 10.19 -7.97 25.89
C ALA A 41 9.93 -9.41 25.41
N GLN A 42 9.22 -9.59 24.29
CA GLN A 42 9.04 -10.90 23.63
C GLN A 42 10.29 -11.37 22.87
N CYS A 43 11.33 -10.53 22.78
CA CYS A 43 12.55 -10.75 22.03
C CYS A 43 13.81 -10.56 22.92
N PRO A 44 13.98 -11.34 24.00
CA PRO A 44 15.08 -11.15 24.96
C PRO A 44 16.46 -11.34 24.31
N TYR A 45 17.55 -10.94 24.99
CA TYR A 45 18.92 -11.15 24.50
C TYR A 45 19.51 -12.53 24.82
N ALA A 46 19.02 -13.23 25.85
CA ALA A 46 19.39 -14.62 26.16
C ALA A 46 18.27 -15.59 25.72
N SER A 47 18.65 -16.73 25.12
CA SER A 47 17.70 -17.76 24.70
C SER A 47 17.07 -18.37 25.94
N SER A 48 15.83 -17.99 26.23
CA SER A 48 14.94 -18.72 27.13
C SER A 48 14.04 -19.60 26.27
N ASP A 49 13.77 -20.82 26.74
CA ASP A 49 12.79 -21.71 26.10
C ASP A 49 11.39 -21.05 26.00
N ASP A 50 11.15 -19.99 26.78
CA ASP A 50 9.91 -19.21 26.84
C ASP A 50 9.73 -18.15 25.73
N ALA A 51 10.66 -18.00 24.77
CA ALA A 51 10.62 -16.96 23.74
C ALA A 51 10.35 -17.52 22.32
N PRO A 52 9.10 -17.85 21.95
CA PRO A 52 8.78 -18.59 20.72
C PRO A 52 9.12 -17.85 19.42
N TYR A 53 9.25 -16.53 19.46
CA TYR A 53 9.55 -15.69 18.29
C TYR A 53 11.04 -15.34 18.15
N ARG A 54 11.88 -15.75 19.11
CA ARG A 54 13.31 -15.46 19.09
C ARG A 54 14.06 -16.55 18.31
N LEU A 55 13.89 -16.55 16.99
CA LEU A 55 14.48 -17.54 16.09
C LEU A 55 15.66 -16.97 15.30
N PRO A 56 16.64 -17.82 14.88
CA PRO A 56 17.77 -17.40 14.07
C PRO A 56 17.35 -17.27 12.60
N TYR A 57 16.58 -16.23 12.25
CA TYR A 57 16.07 -16.02 10.90
C TYR A 57 17.19 -15.85 9.86
N THR A 58 18.24 -15.14 10.24
CA THR A 58 19.41 -14.81 9.39
C THR A 58 20.74 -15.21 10.03
N GLY A 59 20.78 -15.41 11.35
CA GLY A 59 22.00 -15.64 12.12
C GLY A 59 22.73 -14.35 12.50
N ILE A 60 22.24 -13.17 12.07
CA ILE A 60 22.77 -11.87 12.45
C ILE A 60 21.88 -11.29 13.56
N GLN A 61 22.43 -11.20 14.78
CA GLN A 61 21.66 -10.88 15.99
C GLN A 61 20.82 -9.59 15.89
N SER A 62 21.37 -8.53 15.29
CA SER A 62 20.64 -7.26 15.15
C SER A 62 19.43 -7.39 14.22
N ILE A 63 19.59 -8.11 13.09
CA ILE A 63 18.51 -8.34 12.12
C ILE A 63 17.46 -9.27 12.72
N ASP A 64 17.89 -10.35 13.36
CA ASP A 64 16.98 -11.33 13.98
C ASP A 64 16.17 -10.68 15.11
N LYS A 65 16.75 -9.74 15.87
CA LYS A 65 16.02 -8.97 16.89
C LYS A 65 14.95 -8.07 16.27
N THR A 66 15.27 -7.35 15.19
CA THR A 66 14.29 -6.52 14.48
C THR A 66 13.18 -7.36 13.88
N LEU A 67 13.52 -8.49 13.22
CA LEU A 67 12.54 -9.42 12.67
C LEU A 67 11.65 -10.01 13.76
N CYS A 68 12.22 -10.40 14.91
CA CYS A 68 11.44 -10.89 16.04
C CYS A 68 10.36 -9.88 16.46
N GLY A 69 10.71 -8.59 16.63
CA GLY A 69 9.71 -7.57 16.99
C GLY A 69 8.60 -7.41 15.96
N ILE A 70 8.94 -7.43 14.66
CA ILE A 70 7.97 -7.35 13.56
C ILE A 70 7.06 -8.60 13.56
N ILE A 71 7.63 -9.78 13.77
CA ILE A 71 6.90 -11.05 13.79
C ILE A 71 5.95 -11.10 14.98
N VAL A 72 6.39 -10.69 16.18
CA VAL A 72 5.52 -10.58 17.37
C VAL A 72 4.33 -9.65 17.07
N PHE A 73 4.55 -8.51 16.41
CA PHE A 73 3.47 -7.60 16.02
C PHE A 73 2.44 -8.26 15.09
N PHE A 74 2.89 -8.95 14.03
CA PHE A 74 1.97 -9.64 13.12
C PHE A 74 1.25 -10.79 13.80
N HIS A 75 1.93 -11.56 14.65
CA HIS A 75 1.32 -12.66 15.39
C HIS A 75 0.29 -12.19 16.42
N ALA A 76 0.55 -11.06 17.11
CA ALA A 76 -0.46 -10.38 17.93
C ALA A 76 -1.67 -9.91 17.09
N SER A 77 -1.46 -9.63 15.80
CA SER A 77 -2.51 -9.21 14.87
C SER A 77 -3.28 -10.36 14.23
N PHE A 78 -2.87 -11.63 14.43
CA PHE A 78 -3.60 -12.81 13.97
C PHE A 78 -4.72 -13.25 14.91
N GLY A 79 -4.84 -12.61 16.08
CA GLY A 79 -5.96 -12.82 17.00
C GLY A 79 -7.31 -12.47 16.37
N PRO A 80 -8.41 -13.11 16.80
CA PRO A 80 -9.74 -12.97 16.17
C PRO A 80 -10.27 -11.53 16.15
N ASP A 81 -9.86 -10.70 17.11
CA ASP A 81 -10.30 -9.31 17.22
C ASP A 81 -9.57 -8.38 16.22
N VAL A 82 -8.38 -8.77 15.76
CA VAL A 82 -7.49 -7.92 14.95
C VAL A 82 -7.36 -8.43 13.52
N ALA A 83 -7.35 -9.75 13.33
CA ALA A 83 -7.15 -10.39 12.04
C ALA A 83 -8.11 -9.91 10.94
N PRO A 84 -9.43 -9.69 11.21
CA PRO A 84 -10.32 -9.14 10.20
C PRO A 84 -9.87 -7.77 9.69
N PHE A 85 -9.36 -6.91 10.58
CA PHE A 85 -8.85 -5.58 10.19
C PHE A 85 -7.56 -5.71 9.40
N LEU A 86 -6.64 -6.57 9.84
CA LEU A 86 -5.38 -6.82 9.13
C LEU A 86 -5.64 -7.30 7.69
N ILE A 87 -6.52 -8.29 7.51
CA ILE A 87 -6.89 -8.80 6.19
C ILE A 87 -7.52 -7.69 5.35
N TYR A 88 -8.46 -6.93 5.92
CA TYR A 88 -9.09 -5.80 5.26
C TYR A 88 -8.06 -4.78 4.77
N PHE A 89 -7.12 -4.41 5.63
CA PHE A 89 -6.05 -3.47 5.35
C PHE A 89 -5.16 -3.98 4.21
N LEU A 90 -4.63 -5.20 4.32
CA LEU A 90 -3.71 -5.78 3.33
C LEU A 90 -4.37 -5.90 1.95
N VAL A 91 -5.61 -6.38 1.89
CA VAL A 91 -6.35 -6.51 0.62
C VAL A 91 -6.66 -5.13 0.02
N SER A 92 -7.03 -4.16 0.85
CA SER A 92 -7.31 -2.78 0.40
C SER A 92 -6.07 -2.03 -0.09
N ALA A 93 -4.87 -2.40 0.35
CA ALA A 93 -3.60 -1.82 -0.10
C ALA A 93 -3.12 -2.34 -1.47
N VAL A 94 -3.58 -3.52 -1.90
CA VAL A 94 -3.19 -4.16 -3.17
C VAL A 94 -3.26 -3.22 -4.39
N PRO A 95 -4.38 -2.52 -4.68
CA PRO A 95 -4.43 -1.65 -5.86
C PRO A 95 -3.48 -0.46 -5.79
N ILE A 96 -3.16 0.03 -4.59
CA ILE A 96 -2.23 1.14 -4.36
C ILE A 96 -0.80 0.69 -4.67
N MET A 97 -0.42 -0.50 -4.21
CA MET A 97 0.88 -1.11 -4.52
C MET A 97 0.97 -1.48 -6.00
N GLY A 98 -0.10 -2.03 -6.56
CA GLY A 98 -0.19 -2.34 -7.99
C GLY A 98 0.02 -1.08 -8.85
N HIS A 99 -0.59 0.04 -8.47
CA HIS A 99 -0.37 1.33 -9.12
C HIS A 99 1.12 1.70 -9.16
N ALA A 100 1.82 1.66 -8.02
CA ALA A 100 3.24 1.98 -7.98
C ALA A 100 4.11 1.04 -8.83
N TYR A 101 3.80 -0.26 -8.89
CA TYR A 101 4.45 -1.17 -9.83
C TYR A 101 4.16 -0.81 -11.29
N PHE A 102 2.92 -0.51 -11.65
CA PHE A 102 2.58 -0.10 -13.02
C PHE A 102 3.30 1.19 -13.43
N GLU A 103 3.32 2.22 -12.57
CA GLU A 103 4.07 3.45 -12.82
C GLU A 103 5.56 3.18 -13.03
N SER A 104 6.15 2.27 -12.25
CA SER A 104 7.56 1.87 -12.39
C SER A 104 7.89 1.15 -13.68
N SER A 105 6.90 0.75 -14.47
CA SER A 105 7.12 0.10 -15.77
C SER A 105 6.94 1.03 -16.96
N ARG A 106 6.51 2.28 -16.74
CA ARG A 106 6.35 3.25 -17.83
C ARG A 106 7.71 3.67 -18.39
N PRO A 107 7.83 3.88 -19.72
CA PRO A 107 9.08 4.33 -20.34
C PRO A 107 9.63 5.66 -19.79
N SER A 108 8.76 6.65 -19.53
CA SER A 108 9.15 8.00 -19.10
C SER A 108 9.11 8.20 -17.57
N ARG A 109 9.44 7.15 -16.81
CA ARG A 109 9.36 7.21 -15.35
C ARG A 109 10.57 7.95 -14.74
N PRO A 110 10.37 8.75 -13.69
CA PRO A 110 11.46 9.29 -12.88
C PRO A 110 12.28 8.17 -12.22
N LEU A 111 13.59 8.40 -12.01
CA LEU A 111 14.50 7.41 -11.44
C LEU A 111 14.01 6.84 -10.10
N LEU A 112 13.54 7.71 -9.19
CA LEU A 112 13.02 7.27 -7.89
C LEU A 112 11.80 6.37 -8.03
N MET A 113 10.94 6.61 -9.03
CA MET A 113 9.74 5.81 -9.27
C MET A 113 10.04 4.50 -10.03
N ALA A 114 11.27 4.33 -10.54
CA ALA A 114 11.67 3.11 -11.25
C ALA A 114 11.88 1.90 -10.33
N TYR A 115 11.99 2.13 -9.01
CA TYR A 115 12.30 1.09 -8.03
C TYR A 115 11.27 1.08 -6.88
N PRO A 116 10.01 0.70 -7.15
CA PRO A 116 8.94 0.68 -6.14
C PRO A 116 9.25 -0.29 -5.00
N VAL A 117 10.08 -1.31 -5.26
CA VAL A 117 10.59 -2.25 -4.26
C VAL A 117 11.26 -1.55 -3.07
N VAL A 118 11.93 -0.41 -3.29
CA VAL A 118 12.57 0.36 -2.21
C VAL A 118 11.52 0.93 -1.27
N PHE A 119 10.47 1.56 -1.81
CA PHE A 119 9.37 2.09 -1.01
C PHE A 119 8.64 0.98 -0.26
N PHE A 120 8.36 -0.15 -0.92
CA PHE A 120 7.69 -1.26 -0.25
C PHE A 120 8.55 -1.90 0.83
N GLN A 121 9.87 -1.99 0.65
CA GLN A 121 10.75 -2.52 1.69
C GLN A 121 10.86 -1.56 2.87
N ILE A 122 10.91 -0.24 2.62
CA ILE A 122 10.86 0.77 3.69
C ILE A 122 9.51 0.70 4.43
N MET A 123 8.41 0.49 3.71
CA MET A 123 7.08 0.29 4.32
C MET A 123 7.06 -0.89 5.29
N GLN A 124 7.70 -2.01 4.95
CA GLN A 124 7.77 -3.19 5.84
C GLN A 124 8.53 -2.89 7.14
N LEU A 125 9.50 -1.96 7.11
CA LEU A 125 10.34 -1.63 8.26
C LEU A 125 9.80 -0.48 9.10
N ILE A 126 9.09 0.47 8.47
CA ILE A 126 8.59 1.67 9.13
C ILE A 126 7.07 1.58 9.29
N SER A 127 6.34 1.83 8.20
CA SER A 127 4.89 1.88 8.17
C SER A 127 4.42 2.15 6.74
N PHE A 128 3.24 1.66 6.37
CA PHE A 128 2.58 2.00 5.11
C PHE A 128 2.23 3.49 5.02
N GLY A 129 1.61 4.03 6.06
CA GLY A 129 1.17 5.40 6.18
C GLY A 129 2.28 6.41 5.94
N ALA A 130 3.37 6.34 6.73
CA ALA A 130 4.49 7.25 6.58
C ALA A 130 5.17 7.10 5.21
N THR A 131 5.41 5.86 4.79
CA THR A 131 6.15 5.60 3.54
C THR A 131 5.37 6.02 2.31
N PHE A 132 4.06 5.76 2.26
CA PHE A 132 3.25 6.13 1.11
C PHE A 132 2.89 7.61 1.08
N SER A 133 2.83 8.32 2.22
CA SER A 133 2.81 9.79 2.20
C SER A 133 4.00 10.35 1.43
N VAL A 134 5.21 9.84 1.71
CA VAL A 134 6.43 10.23 0.99
C VAL A 134 6.40 9.79 -0.48
N TYR A 135 5.95 8.57 -0.77
CA TYR A 135 5.81 8.09 -2.15
C TYR A 135 4.91 9.02 -2.98
N TRP A 136 3.70 9.35 -2.48
CA TRP A 136 2.76 10.21 -3.19
C TRP A 136 3.31 11.62 -3.40
N MET A 137 4.01 12.16 -2.41
CA MET A 137 4.73 13.42 -2.55
C MET A 137 5.72 13.37 -3.73
N LEU A 138 6.60 12.37 -3.77
CA LEU A 138 7.63 12.24 -4.81
C LEU A 138 7.01 11.95 -6.19
N PHE A 139 5.99 11.12 -6.24
CA PHE A 139 5.23 10.82 -7.45
C PHE A 139 4.62 12.08 -8.07
N ILE A 140 4.08 12.97 -7.24
CA ILE A 140 3.51 14.25 -7.69
C ILE A 140 4.60 15.25 -8.08
N LEU A 141 5.61 15.46 -7.23
CA LEU A 141 6.68 16.44 -7.47
C LEU A 141 7.50 16.11 -8.72
N SER A 142 7.64 14.84 -9.04
CA SER A 142 8.31 14.37 -10.27
C SER A 142 7.48 14.55 -11.55
N GLY A 143 6.21 14.93 -11.42
CA GLY A 143 5.28 15.11 -12.54
C GLY A 143 4.66 13.81 -13.06
N ALA A 144 4.99 12.65 -12.47
CA ALA A 144 4.46 11.35 -12.90
C ALA A 144 2.94 11.22 -12.73
N SER A 145 2.35 11.99 -11.80
CA SER A 145 0.89 12.08 -11.63
C SER A 145 0.17 12.68 -12.83
N ARG A 146 0.84 13.57 -13.58
CA ARG A 146 0.29 14.34 -14.71
C ARG A 146 1.07 14.09 -15.99
N LEU A 147 1.44 12.83 -16.25
CA LEU A 147 2.08 12.48 -17.51
C LEU A 147 1.21 12.96 -18.67
N PRO A 148 1.78 13.73 -19.62
CA PRO A 148 1.04 14.09 -20.81
C PRO A 148 0.67 12.80 -21.54
N PRO A 149 -0.53 12.72 -22.12
CA PRO A 149 -0.87 11.60 -22.97
C PRO A 149 0.08 11.63 -24.16
N SER A 150 1.05 10.71 -24.14
CA SER A 150 2.18 10.69 -25.08
C SER A 150 2.21 9.36 -25.83
N GLY A 151 1.01 8.81 -26.07
CA GLY A 151 0.79 7.52 -26.69
C GLY A 151 1.57 6.38 -26.04
N LEU A 152 2.50 5.79 -26.80
CA LEU A 152 3.32 4.65 -26.36
C LEU A 152 4.24 4.97 -25.17
N LYS A 153 4.63 6.25 -24.98
CA LYS A 153 5.57 6.63 -23.90
C LYS A 153 4.93 6.63 -22.52
N SER A 154 3.61 6.79 -22.46
CA SER A 154 2.84 6.79 -21.23
C SER A 154 2.18 5.45 -20.96
N THR A 155 2.25 4.44 -21.83
CA THR A 155 1.53 3.17 -21.63
C THR A 155 2.38 2.06 -21.04
N VAL A 156 1.76 1.28 -20.15
CA VAL A 156 2.31 0.01 -19.69
C VAL A 156 2.12 -1.03 -20.79
N THR A 157 3.20 -1.65 -21.24
CA THR A 157 3.13 -2.71 -22.25
C THR A 157 2.44 -3.96 -21.70
N LYS A 158 1.85 -4.78 -22.57
CA LYS A 158 1.22 -6.05 -22.19
C LYS A 158 2.16 -6.99 -21.43
N ALA A 159 3.41 -7.13 -21.88
CA ALA A 159 4.40 -7.97 -21.22
C ALA A 159 4.69 -7.51 -19.78
N HIS A 160 4.87 -6.20 -19.57
CA HIS A 160 5.07 -5.63 -18.25
C HIS A 160 3.84 -5.78 -17.35
N ALA A 161 2.63 -5.52 -17.87
CA ALA A 161 1.40 -5.70 -17.09
C ALA A 161 1.24 -7.14 -16.60
N GLN A 162 1.50 -8.14 -17.46
CA GLN A 162 1.45 -9.56 -17.06
C GLN A 162 2.53 -9.90 -16.03
N ALA A 163 3.76 -9.44 -16.25
CA ALA A 163 4.87 -9.70 -15.33
C ALA A 163 4.64 -9.07 -13.95
N ILE A 164 4.05 -7.88 -13.89
CA ILE A 164 3.69 -7.22 -12.64
C ILE A 164 2.59 -7.99 -11.92
N LEU A 165 1.51 -8.38 -12.62
CA LEU A 165 0.46 -9.17 -11.99
C LEU A 165 0.97 -10.52 -11.49
N PHE A 166 1.86 -11.16 -12.25
CA PHE A 166 2.52 -12.39 -11.82
C PHE A 166 3.35 -12.17 -10.55
N GLY A 167 4.14 -11.10 -10.50
CA GLY A 167 4.94 -10.74 -9.33
C GLY A 167 4.09 -10.39 -8.11
N ILE A 168 3.01 -9.62 -8.27
CA ILE A 168 2.04 -9.31 -7.20
C ILE A 168 1.36 -10.60 -6.72
N PHE A 169 0.97 -11.49 -7.62
CA PHE A 169 0.34 -12.75 -7.24
C PHE A 169 1.27 -13.63 -6.40
N LEU A 170 2.52 -13.85 -6.85
CA LEU A 170 3.47 -14.68 -6.11
C LEU A 170 3.94 -14.04 -4.81
N GLY A 171 4.46 -12.80 -4.88
CA GLY A 171 5.05 -12.16 -3.70
C GLY A 171 3.98 -11.68 -2.73
N LEU A 172 3.01 -10.87 -3.19
CA LEU A 172 2.04 -10.29 -2.28
C LEU A 172 0.91 -11.27 -1.92
N ILE A 173 0.21 -11.85 -2.91
CA ILE A 173 -1.01 -12.63 -2.62
C ILE A 173 -0.68 -13.98 -1.96
N ILE A 174 0.19 -14.79 -2.58
CA ILE A 174 0.53 -16.12 -2.04
C ILE A 174 1.21 -16.00 -0.69
N LEU A 175 2.27 -15.18 -0.55
CA LEU A 175 2.96 -15.10 0.75
C LEU A 175 2.06 -14.52 1.85
N THR A 176 1.18 -13.56 1.54
CA THR A 176 0.22 -13.06 2.54
C THR A 176 -0.76 -14.17 2.96
N GLY A 177 -1.26 -14.95 2.00
CA GLY A 177 -2.11 -16.10 2.30
C GLY A 177 -1.41 -17.13 3.19
N CYS A 178 -0.16 -17.48 2.87
CA CYS A 178 0.66 -18.37 3.68
C CYS A 178 0.86 -17.82 5.10
N MET A 179 1.22 -16.53 5.23
CA MET A 179 1.40 -15.88 6.53
C MET A 179 0.13 -15.96 7.40
N ILE A 180 -1.03 -15.62 6.84
CA ILE A 180 -2.31 -15.60 7.58
C ILE A 180 -2.79 -17.01 7.96
N ILE A 181 -2.62 -17.99 7.06
CA ILE A 181 -3.12 -19.36 7.28
C ILE A 181 -2.19 -20.17 8.18
N MET A 182 -0.87 -20.10 7.94
CA MET A 182 0.09 -20.92 8.66
C MET A 182 0.43 -20.33 10.03
N GLN A 183 0.42 -18.99 10.15
CA GLN A 183 0.79 -18.27 11.38
C GLN A 183 2.13 -18.77 11.95
N ASP A 184 3.05 -19.14 11.06
CA ASP A 184 4.37 -19.65 11.40
C ASP A 184 5.38 -18.48 11.39
N PRO A 185 6.23 -18.34 12.44
CA PRO A 185 7.18 -17.23 12.52
C PRO A 185 8.15 -17.14 11.34
N TYR A 186 8.60 -18.26 10.77
CA TYR A 186 9.49 -18.24 9.59
C TYR A 186 8.74 -17.80 8.34
N VAL A 187 7.47 -18.21 8.19
CA VAL A 187 6.64 -17.75 7.06
C VAL A 187 6.40 -16.25 7.15
N THR A 188 6.11 -15.72 8.35
CA THR A 188 5.98 -14.27 8.60
C THR A 188 7.31 -13.53 8.31
N ALA A 189 8.46 -14.12 8.66
CA ALA A 189 9.78 -13.56 8.34
C ALA A 189 10.03 -13.51 6.82
N ILE A 190 9.71 -14.58 6.10
CA ILE A 190 9.81 -14.64 4.63
C ILE A 190 8.87 -13.62 3.98
N TRP A 191 7.68 -13.41 4.55
CA TRP A 191 6.74 -12.41 4.08
C TRP A 191 7.32 -10.98 4.15
N GLN A 192 8.19 -10.64 5.12
CA GLN A 192 8.79 -9.30 5.23
C GLN A 192 9.61 -8.88 3.99
N VAL A 193 10.04 -9.83 3.16
CA VAL A 193 10.77 -9.58 1.90
C VAL A 193 9.89 -9.83 0.67
N PHE A 194 8.57 -9.90 0.82
CA PHE A 194 7.65 -10.07 -0.31
C PHE A 194 7.86 -9.04 -1.44
N PRO A 195 8.23 -7.76 -1.19
CA PRO A 195 8.44 -6.82 -2.30
C PRO A 195 9.59 -7.24 -3.21
N ILE A 196 10.64 -7.82 -2.63
CA ILE A 196 11.78 -8.38 -3.35
C ILE A 196 11.32 -9.58 -4.16
N VAL A 197 10.57 -10.50 -3.54
CA VAL A 197 10.01 -11.68 -4.23
C VAL A 197 9.14 -11.28 -5.42
N SER A 198 8.24 -10.31 -5.24
CA SER A 198 7.42 -9.76 -6.33
C SER A 198 8.27 -9.19 -7.47
N SER A 199 9.29 -8.40 -7.13
CA SER A 199 10.16 -7.76 -8.13
C SER A 199 10.99 -8.78 -8.90
N VAL A 200 11.56 -9.77 -8.21
CA VAL A 200 12.31 -10.88 -8.82
C VAL A 200 11.39 -11.69 -9.74
N ALA A 201 10.19 -12.06 -9.28
CA ALA A 201 9.22 -12.78 -10.09
C ALA A 201 8.81 -12.00 -11.35
N THR A 202 8.61 -10.68 -11.25
CA THR A 202 8.36 -9.81 -12.41
C THR A 202 9.54 -9.84 -13.39
N VAL A 203 10.77 -9.73 -12.92
CA VAL A 203 11.97 -9.79 -13.79
C VAL A 203 12.09 -11.17 -14.46
N LEU A 204 11.95 -12.26 -13.70
CA LEU A 204 12.00 -13.62 -14.24
C LEU A 204 10.93 -13.85 -15.31
N HIS A 205 9.71 -13.36 -15.09
CA HIS A 205 8.65 -13.43 -16.09
C HIS A 205 9.03 -12.65 -17.37
N LEU A 206 9.66 -11.48 -17.26
CA LEU A 206 10.13 -10.70 -18.41
C LEU A 206 11.28 -11.36 -19.17
N LEU A 207 12.10 -12.20 -18.51
CA LEU A 207 13.12 -13.00 -19.21
C LEU A 207 12.48 -14.05 -20.12
N VAL A 208 11.36 -14.64 -19.70
CA VAL A 208 10.61 -15.62 -20.50
C VAL A 208 9.76 -14.94 -21.57
N ARG A 209 9.16 -13.79 -21.23
CA ARG A 209 8.28 -13.02 -22.12
C ARG A 209 8.71 -11.55 -22.18
N PRO A 210 9.77 -11.24 -22.95
CA PRO A 210 10.22 -9.86 -23.10
C PRO A 210 9.18 -9.01 -23.84
N PRO A 211 9.20 -7.68 -23.64
CA PRO A 211 8.37 -6.78 -24.43
C PRO A 211 8.73 -6.87 -25.92
N SER A 212 7.70 -6.90 -26.78
CA SER A 212 7.85 -6.85 -28.25
C SER A 212 8.51 -5.53 -28.68
N ARG A 213 9.21 -5.56 -29.83
CA ARG A 213 9.68 -4.34 -30.52
C ARG A 213 8.54 -3.38 -30.88
N TYR A 214 7.36 -3.94 -31.13
CA TYR A 214 6.10 -3.22 -31.30
C TYR A 214 5.21 -3.57 -30.12
N PRO A 215 5.37 -2.89 -28.98
CA PRO A 215 4.72 -3.30 -27.74
C PRO A 215 3.21 -3.09 -27.81
N ASP A 216 2.46 -4.17 -27.57
CA ASP A 216 1.02 -4.09 -27.34
C ASP A 216 0.72 -3.36 -26.04
N SER A 217 -0.40 -2.64 -26.01
CA SER A 217 -0.90 -2.01 -24.79
C SER A 217 -1.32 -3.07 -23.76
N GLY A 218 -0.87 -2.90 -22.52
CA GLY A 218 -1.29 -3.69 -21.36
C GLY A 218 -2.58 -3.20 -20.72
N PHE A 219 -3.23 -2.17 -21.26
CA PHE A 219 -4.39 -1.52 -20.66
C PHE A 219 -5.52 -2.49 -20.27
N GLY A 220 -5.83 -3.48 -21.11
CA GLY A 220 -6.88 -4.47 -20.81
C GLY A 220 -6.61 -5.26 -19.52
N ILE A 221 -5.33 -5.57 -19.25
CA ILE A 221 -4.90 -6.30 -18.05
C ILE A 221 -4.95 -5.38 -16.83
N VAL A 222 -4.40 -4.17 -16.95
CA VAL A 222 -4.41 -3.15 -15.88
C VAL A 222 -5.85 -2.79 -15.50
N ARG A 223 -6.74 -2.64 -16.49
CA ARG A 223 -8.18 -2.46 -16.28
C ARG A 223 -8.80 -3.63 -15.53
N GLY A 224 -8.53 -4.86 -15.96
CA GLY A 224 -9.01 -6.07 -15.28
C GLY A 224 -8.58 -6.11 -13.82
N PHE A 225 -7.33 -5.76 -13.53
CA PHE A 225 -6.79 -5.68 -12.17
C PHE A 225 -7.55 -4.67 -11.29
N TYR A 226 -7.75 -3.44 -11.74
CA TYR A 226 -8.46 -2.43 -10.95
C TYR A 226 -9.95 -2.75 -10.79
N ILE A 227 -10.61 -3.32 -11.81
CA ILE A 227 -12.00 -3.77 -11.69
C ILE A 227 -12.12 -4.90 -10.66
N ALA A 228 -11.26 -5.91 -10.74
CA ALA A 228 -11.26 -7.01 -9.79
C ALA A 228 -10.98 -6.52 -8.36
N SER A 229 -10.01 -5.61 -8.20
CA SER A 229 -9.70 -4.98 -6.91
C SER A 229 -10.89 -4.20 -6.37
N PHE A 230 -11.55 -3.39 -7.19
CA PHE A 230 -12.75 -2.64 -6.82
C PHE A 230 -13.84 -3.58 -6.31
N VAL A 231 -14.19 -4.62 -7.07
CA VAL A 231 -15.27 -5.56 -6.72
C VAL A 231 -14.95 -6.30 -5.42
N LEU A 232 -13.73 -6.83 -5.29
CA LEU A 232 -13.33 -7.57 -4.09
C LEU A 232 -13.32 -6.70 -2.84
N ILE A 233 -12.66 -5.53 -2.90
CA ILE A 233 -12.52 -4.63 -1.75
C ILE A 233 -13.86 -4.03 -1.35
N SER A 234 -14.68 -3.60 -2.33
CA SER A 234 -16.02 -3.04 -2.04
C SER A 234 -16.93 -4.08 -1.41
N SER A 235 -16.90 -5.33 -1.87
CA SER A 235 -17.70 -6.42 -1.30
C SER A 235 -17.30 -6.71 0.15
N MET A 236 -15.99 -6.76 0.43
CA MET A 236 -15.47 -6.92 1.80
C MET A 236 -15.83 -5.73 2.68
N HIS A 237 -15.69 -4.49 2.19
CA HIS A 237 -16.06 -3.27 2.92
C HIS A 237 -17.56 -3.22 3.24
N ILE A 238 -18.42 -3.51 2.26
CA ILE A 238 -19.87 -3.56 2.43
C ILE A 238 -20.26 -4.64 3.46
N THR A 239 -19.55 -5.77 3.47
CA THR A 239 -19.75 -6.81 4.48
C THR A 239 -19.42 -6.28 5.88
N PHE A 240 -18.31 -5.56 6.06
CA PHE A 240 -17.96 -4.98 7.37
C PHE A 240 -18.97 -3.93 7.84
N ILE A 241 -19.42 -3.01 6.97
CA ILE A 241 -20.35 -1.96 7.38
C ILE A 241 -21.77 -2.49 7.65
N THR A 242 -22.17 -3.62 7.05
CA THR A 242 -23.52 -4.19 7.25
C THR A 242 -23.58 -5.24 8.34
N SER A 243 -22.45 -5.87 8.70
CA SER A 243 -22.38 -6.91 9.74
C SER A 243 -22.14 -6.39 11.15
N LYS A 244 -21.88 -5.09 11.32
CA LYS A 244 -21.52 -4.46 12.59
C LYS A 244 -22.46 -3.31 12.91
N ASP A 245 -22.71 -3.08 14.19
CA ASP A 245 -23.37 -1.84 14.61
C ASP A 245 -22.42 -0.62 14.44
N ILE A 246 -22.96 0.58 14.64
CA ILE A 246 -22.20 1.81 14.40
C ILE A 246 -21.04 1.98 15.39
N ASP A 247 -21.13 1.47 16.61
CA ASP A 247 -20.11 1.66 17.65
C ASP A 247 -19.00 0.62 17.50
N GLU A 248 -19.33 -0.62 17.16
CA GLU A 248 -18.38 -1.63 16.69
C GLU A 248 -17.63 -1.16 15.45
N LEU A 249 -18.34 -0.57 14.47
CA LEU A 249 -17.71 -0.08 13.25
C LEU A 249 -16.74 1.08 13.54
N LYS A 250 -17.11 2.01 14.44
CA LYS A 250 -16.19 3.08 14.90
C LYS A 250 -14.97 2.48 15.57
N ALA A 251 -15.15 1.56 16.52
CA ALA A 251 -14.04 0.92 17.23
C ALA A 251 -13.11 0.16 16.28
N PHE A 252 -13.66 -0.42 15.20
CA PHE A 252 -12.92 -1.19 14.22
C PHE A 252 -12.22 -0.34 13.15
N MET A 253 -12.86 0.71 12.64
CA MET A 253 -12.35 1.51 11.51
C MET A 253 -11.65 2.81 11.92
N LEU A 254 -12.04 3.41 13.05
CA LEU A 254 -11.55 4.72 13.45
C LEU A 254 -10.51 4.59 14.56
N PRO A 255 -9.24 4.97 14.30
CA PRO A 255 -8.26 5.00 15.36
C PRO A 255 -8.63 6.06 16.41
N SER A 256 -8.62 5.69 17.70
CA SER A 256 -8.66 6.68 18.79
C SER A 256 -7.46 7.64 18.75
N ILE A 257 -7.69 8.90 19.11
CA ILE A 257 -6.63 9.92 19.27
C ILE A 257 -5.93 9.81 20.61
N ASP A 258 -6.46 9.04 21.55
CA ASP A 258 -5.85 8.85 22.85
C ASP A 258 -4.74 7.79 22.79
N VAL A 259 -3.70 8.01 23.59
CA VAL A 259 -2.66 7.01 23.82
C VAL A 259 -3.26 5.89 24.68
N LEU A 260 -3.13 4.64 24.24
CA LEU A 260 -3.61 3.49 25.01
C LEU A 260 -2.81 3.33 26.30
N HIS A 261 -3.47 2.88 27.37
CA HIS A 261 -2.81 2.64 28.64
C HIS A 261 -1.75 1.52 28.51
N PRO A 262 -0.60 1.59 29.20
CA PRO A 262 0.43 0.55 29.13
C PRO A 262 -0.03 -0.84 29.56
N SER A 263 -1.14 -0.97 30.29
CA SER A 263 -1.71 -2.28 30.65
C SER A 263 -2.60 -2.90 29.56
N THR A 264 -2.87 -2.20 28.45
CA THR A 264 -3.68 -2.73 27.34
C THR A 264 -2.98 -3.93 26.69
N SER A 265 -3.72 -4.91 26.19
CA SER A 265 -3.12 -6.10 25.57
C SER A 265 -2.32 -5.75 24.30
N ILE A 266 -1.37 -6.60 23.93
CA ILE A 266 -0.49 -6.37 22.77
C ILE A 266 -1.28 -6.43 21.45
N GLU A 267 -2.34 -7.24 21.40
CA GLU A 267 -3.25 -7.39 20.26
C GLU A 267 -4.00 -6.08 20.01
N LEU A 268 -4.61 -5.50 21.05
CA LEU A 268 -5.34 -4.24 20.90
C LEU A 268 -4.42 -3.05 20.58
N GLN A 269 -3.20 -3.04 21.14
CA GLN A 269 -2.18 -2.07 20.74
C GLN A 269 -1.74 -2.27 19.27
N SER A 270 -1.63 -3.51 18.80
CA SER A 270 -1.33 -3.82 17.39
C SER A 270 -2.45 -3.36 16.46
N LEU A 271 -3.72 -3.61 16.82
CA LEU A 271 -4.87 -3.08 16.07
C LEU A 271 -4.83 -1.56 15.96
N LYS A 272 -4.55 -0.87 17.07
CA LYS A 272 -4.45 0.59 17.11
C LYS A 272 -3.39 1.12 16.14
N LEU A 273 -2.22 0.47 16.11
CA LEU A 273 -1.13 0.81 15.20
C LEU A 273 -1.56 0.58 13.75
N LEU A 274 -2.14 -0.59 13.44
CA LEU A 274 -2.65 -0.92 12.10
C LEU A 274 -3.72 0.09 11.63
N GLN A 275 -4.62 0.51 12.51
CA GLN A 275 -5.65 1.52 12.18
C GLN A 275 -5.03 2.85 11.79
N TRP A 276 -4.05 3.34 12.55
CA TRP A 276 -3.34 4.57 12.19
C TRP A 276 -2.55 4.41 10.90
N ASP A 277 -1.86 3.27 10.72
CA ASP A 277 -1.07 3.00 9.53
C ASP A 277 -1.94 2.94 8.26
N ALA A 278 -3.06 2.23 8.34
CA ALA A 278 -4.08 2.18 7.30
C ALA A 278 -4.68 3.57 7.04
N THR A 279 -5.02 4.32 8.08
CA THR A 279 -5.63 5.66 7.95
C THR A 279 -4.72 6.60 7.16
N PHE A 280 -3.45 6.73 7.56
CA PHE A 280 -2.52 7.63 6.87
C PHE A 280 -2.17 7.15 5.47
N GLY A 281 -2.02 5.84 5.27
CA GLY A 281 -1.65 5.30 3.96
C GLY A 281 -2.78 5.40 2.95
N PHE A 282 -4.00 5.06 3.36
CA PHE A 282 -5.20 5.22 2.53
C PHE A 282 -5.54 6.69 2.29
N LEU A 283 -5.48 7.54 3.31
CA LEU A 283 -5.72 8.97 3.14
C LEU A 283 -4.71 9.58 2.15
N SER A 284 -3.43 9.22 2.28
CA SER A 284 -2.39 9.68 1.34
C SER A 284 -2.69 9.23 -0.09
N ALA A 285 -3.07 7.95 -0.28
CA ALA A 285 -3.38 7.44 -1.61
C ALA A 285 -4.62 8.09 -2.23
N VAL A 286 -5.69 8.22 -1.47
CA VAL A 286 -6.94 8.86 -1.90
C VAL A 286 -6.70 10.35 -2.21
N LEU A 287 -5.96 11.08 -1.38
CA LEU A 287 -5.59 12.48 -1.68
C LEU A 287 -4.65 12.57 -2.90
N GLY A 288 -3.75 11.60 -3.08
CA GLY A 288 -2.88 11.49 -4.24
C GLY A 288 -3.65 11.44 -5.55
N THR A 289 -4.83 10.81 -5.57
CA THR A 289 -5.66 10.72 -6.79
C THR A 289 -6.15 12.09 -7.26
N LEU A 290 -6.23 13.11 -6.40
CA LEU A 290 -6.60 14.47 -6.83
C LEU A 290 -5.64 15.03 -7.89
N TRP A 291 -4.38 14.59 -7.89
CA TRP A 291 -3.38 14.97 -8.90
C TRP A 291 -3.49 14.21 -10.21
N PHE A 292 -4.40 13.23 -10.33
CA PHE A 292 -4.74 12.59 -11.61
C PHE A 292 -5.59 13.52 -12.50
N SER A 293 -6.18 14.57 -11.93
CA SER A 293 -6.97 15.56 -12.66
C SER A 293 -6.11 16.46 -13.57
N ARG A 294 -6.68 16.81 -14.73
CA ARG A 294 -6.08 17.73 -15.72
C ARG A 294 -6.57 19.16 -15.57
N ASN A 295 -7.72 19.35 -14.93
CA ASN A 295 -8.35 20.65 -14.74
C ASN A 295 -9.17 20.68 -13.43
N ALA A 296 -9.59 21.88 -13.01
CA ALA A 296 -10.30 22.09 -11.74
C ALA A 296 -11.62 21.31 -11.62
N LYS A 297 -12.34 21.12 -12.75
CA LYS A 297 -13.58 20.35 -12.78
C LYS A 297 -13.30 18.88 -12.43
N GLU A 298 -12.31 18.28 -13.09
CA GLU A 298 -11.87 16.91 -12.78
C GLU A 298 -11.34 16.79 -11.34
N THR A 299 -10.62 17.80 -10.82
CA THR A 299 -10.18 17.83 -9.42
C THR A 299 -11.37 17.77 -8.47
N PHE A 300 -12.41 18.59 -8.71
CA PHE A 300 -13.62 18.61 -7.91
C PHE A 300 -14.41 17.29 -8.01
N THR A 301 -14.49 16.71 -9.21
CA THR A 301 -15.12 15.40 -9.41
C THR A 301 -14.40 14.31 -8.62
N LEU A 302 -13.06 14.27 -8.64
CA LEU A 302 -12.28 13.31 -7.86
C LEU A 302 -12.40 13.55 -6.36
N LEU A 303 -12.45 14.81 -5.91
CA LEU A 303 -12.70 15.15 -4.52
C LEU A 303 -14.08 14.65 -4.05
N ALA A 304 -15.13 14.95 -4.81
CA ALA A 304 -16.48 14.48 -4.51
C ALA A 304 -16.56 12.95 -4.52
N TRP A 305 -15.93 12.30 -5.51
CA TRP A 305 -15.80 10.84 -5.58
C TRP A 305 -15.13 10.29 -4.31
N ASN A 306 -13.98 10.83 -3.93
CA ASN A 306 -13.24 10.34 -2.77
C ASN A 306 -14.01 10.51 -1.46
N LEU A 307 -14.71 11.64 -1.28
CA LEU A 307 -15.53 11.91 -0.09
C LEU A 307 -16.73 10.96 0.03
N LEU A 308 -17.36 10.60 -1.08
CA LEU A 308 -18.55 9.73 -1.10
C LEU A 308 -18.18 8.24 -1.19
N ALA A 309 -17.25 7.87 -2.05
CA ALA A 309 -16.89 6.48 -2.32
C ALA A 309 -16.09 5.85 -1.17
N THR A 310 -15.19 6.58 -0.51
CA THR A 310 -14.39 6.02 0.60
C THR A 310 -15.27 5.44 1.72
N PRO A 311 -16.28 6.14 2.26
CA PRO A 311 -17.16 5.55 3.27
C PRO A 311 -18.08 4.46 2.70
N LEU A 312 -18.52 4.56 1.44
CA LEU A 312 -19.48 3.62 0.84
C LEU A 312 -18.87 2.30 0.39
N VAL A 313 -17.71 2.33 -0.26
CA VAL A 313 -17.06 1.17 -0.88
C VAL A 313 -15.66 0.88 -0.34
N GLY A 314 -15.16 1.70 0.59
CA GLY A 314 -13.83 1.58 1.17
C GLY A 314 -12.76 2.33 0.36
N PRO A 315 -11.66 2.75 1.01
CA PRO A 315 -10.62 3.57 0.38
C PRO A 315 -9.88 2.84 -0.75
N GLY A 316 -9.60 1.54 -0.61
CA GLY A 316 -8.90 0.76 -1.64
C GLY A 316 -9.72 0.63 -2.93
N ALA A 317 -11.04 0.45 -2.81
CA ALA A 317 -11.95 0.43 -3.97
C ALA A 317 -12.09 1.83 -4.59
N ALA A 318 -12.29 2.87 -3.76
CA ALA A 318 -12.34 4.25 -4.23
C ALA A 318 -11.08 4.64 -5.02
N PHE A 319 -9.90 4.28 -4.50
CA PHE A 319 -8.62 4.45 -5.18
C PHE A 319 -8.56 3.68 -6.50
N SER A 320 -8.96 2.40 -6.52
CA SER A 320 -8.96 1.56 -7.72
C SER A 320 -9.77 2.19 -8.85
N ALA A 321 -10.94 2.75 -8.54
CA ALA A 321 -11.78 3.44 -9.52
C ALA A 321 -11.11 4.71 -10.06
N SER A 322 -10.53 5.54 -9.18
CA SER A 322 -9.79 6.74 -9.62
C SER A 322 -8.56 6.41 -10.46
N ALA A 323 -7.83 5.36 -10.08
CA ALA A 323 -6.67 4.87 -10.84
C ALA A 323 -7.10 4.31 -12.20
N LEU A 324 -8.19 3.55 -12.28
CA LEU A 324 -8.75 3.06 -13.54
C LEU A 324 -9.22 4.20 -14.45
N TRP A 325 -9.89 5.21 -13.87
CA TRP A 325 -10.25 6.43 -14.59
C TRP A 325 -9.00 7.07 -15.18
N ARG A 326 -7.91 7.16 -14.40
CA ARG A 326 -6.62 7.67 -14.89
C ARG A 326 -6.06 6.86 -16.05
N GLU A 327 -6.03 5.53 -15.92
CA GLU A 327 -5.50 4.66 -16.98
C GLU A 327 -6.31 4.75 -18.27
N SER A 328 -7.62 5.01 -18.17
CA SER A 328 -8.51 5.05 -19.33
C SER A 328 -8.18 6.22 -20.25
N TRP A 329 -7.99 7.43 -19.70
CA TRP A 329 -7.63 8.58 -20.54
C TRP A 329 -6.18 8.52 -21.04
N LEU A 330 -5.25 7.98 -20.25
CA LEU A 330 -3.89 7.70 -20.73
C LEU A 330 -3.86 6.75 -21.95
N HIS A 331 -4.93 6.00 -22.18
CA HIS A 331 -5.08 5.10 -23.32
C HIS A 331 -5.93 5.65 -24.47
N GLU A 332 -6.95 6.48 -24.21
CA GLU A 332 -7.84 7.05 -25.25
C GLU A 332 -7.07 7.81 -26.33
N ASP A 333 -6.06 8.58 -25.93
CA ASP A 333 -5.27 9.44 -26.83
C ASP A 333 -4.41 8.63 -27.84
N ILE A 334 -4.23 7.31 -27.65
CA ILE A 334 -3.54 6.44 -28.63
C ILE A 334 -4.43 6.12 -29.82
N LYS A 335 -5.76 6.06 -29.62
CA LYS A 335 -6.69 5.67 -30.68
C LYS A 335 -6.85 6.78 -31.71
N THR A 336 -6.83 8.03 -31.26
CA THR A 336 -6.89 9.22 -32.12
C THR A 336 -5.67 9.31 -33.02
N ASP A 337 -4.45 9.10 -32.51
CA ASP A 337 -3.20 9.17 -33.30
C ASP A 337 -3.10 8.10 -34.40
N LYS A 338 -3.83 6.99 -34.30
CA LYS A 338 -3.82 5.92 -35.32
C LYS A 338 -4.86 6.13 -36.42
N GLN A 339 -5.75 7.11 -36.28
CA GLN A 339 -6.84 7.38 -37.23
C GLN A 339 -6.54 8.57 -38.16
N GLU A 340 -5.45 9.30 -37.92
CA GLU A 340 -4.91 10.35 -38.80
C GLU A 340 -3.77 9.82 -39.68
#